data_AF-A0A7K4H2B5-F1
#
_entry.id   AF-A0A7K4H2B5-F1
#
_cell.length_a   1.000
_cell.length_b   1.000
_cell.length_c   1.000
_cell.angle_alpha   90.00
_cell.angle_beta   90.00
_cell.angle_gamma   90.00
#
_symmetry.space_group_name_H-M   'P 1'
#
loop_
_entity.id
_entity.type
_entity.pdbx_description
1 polymer ?
#
loop_
_entity_poly.entity_id
_entity_poly.type
_entity_poly.pdbx_seq_one_letter_code
_entity_poly.pdbx_strand_id
1 'polypeptide(L)'
;MDNVGSPENNLGIFPGVVWGSILEIADHPEPGWGMAAIDIVNTTHPMTDSALERITMYYQRGCFLELTETNLVTILAVYNATGKIAIATCQYSQGRVFIKGTHPEIEEDDNRDGVDYPVPESGPYDPESDWPLLRDAVKWVSRNNCSQTS
;
A
#
# COMPACT_ATOMS: atom_id res chain seq x y z
N MET A 1 -11.80 13.34 -19.54
CA MET A 1 -11.47 12.33 -20.56
C MET A 1 -11.06 11.11 -19.78
N ASP A 2 -11.94 10.12 -19.74
CA ASP A 2 -11.79 8.96 -18.88
C ASP A 2 -10.74 8.05 -19.51
N ASN A 3 -9.55 8.01 -18.92
CA ASN A 3 -8.52 7.07 -19.31
C ASN A 3 -8.87 5.72 -18.66
N VAL A 4 -9.98 5.12 -19.11
CA VAL A 4 -10.30 3.73 -18.77
C VAL A 4 -9.21 2.90 -19.44
N GLY A 5 -8.28 2.39 -18.63
CA GLY A 5 -7.12 1.64 -19.11
C GLY A 5 -7.54 0.63 -20.18
N SER A 6 -6.85 0.63 -21.32
CA SER A 6 -7.15 -0.29 -22.41
C SER A 6 -7.20 -1.74 -21.89
N PRO A 7 -8.12 -2.59 -22.39
CA PRO A 7 -8.28 -3.97 -21.92
C PRO A 7 -6.98 -4.79 -21.89
N GLU A 8 -6.02 -4.39 -22.72
CA GLU A 8 -4.71 -5.02 -22.93
C GLU A 8 -3.72 -4.79 -21.75
N ASN A 9 -4.03 -3.86 -20.84
CA ASN A 9 -3.21 -3.55 -19.65
C ASN A 9 -3.78 -4.14 -18.34
N ASN A 10 -4.84 -4.96 -18.41
CA ASN A 10 -5.48 -5.53 -17.23
C ASN A 10 -4.93 -6.91 -16.90
N LEU A 11 -4.24 -7.03 -15.76
CA LEU A 11 -3.74 -8.33 -15.26
C LEU A 11 -4.86 -9.22 -14.70
N GLY A 12 -6.04 -8.67 -14.42
CA GLY A 12 -7.19 -9.39 -13.85
C GLY A 12 -6.99 -9.86 -12.41
N ILE A 13 -5.94 -9.39 -11.73
CA ILE A 13 -5.58 -9.82 -10.36
C ILE A 13 -6.48 -9.16 -9.31
N PHE A 14 -6.73 -7.86 -9.49
CA PHE A 14 -7.53 -7.05 -8.59
C PHE A 14 -8.91 -6.78 -9.21
N PRO A 15 -10.02 -6.98 -8.49
CA PRO A 15 -11.37 -6.66 -8.99
C PRO A 15 -11.63 -5.14 -8.91
N GLY A 16 -10.85 -4.40 -9.69
CA GLY A 16 -10.85 -2.95 -9.69
C GLY A 16 -9.77 -2.38 -10.61
N VAL A 17 -9.55 -1.07 -10.48
CA VAL A 17 -8.53 -0.32 -11.22
C VAL A 17 -7.49 0.20 -10.24
N VAL A 18 -6.23 0.11 -10.64
CA VAL A 18 -5.10 0.74 -9.96
C VAL A 18 -4.78 2.01 -10.73
N TRP A 19 -5.03 3.16 -10.12
CA TRP A 19 -4.78 4.46 -10.73
C TRP A 19 -3.41 4.99 -10.35
N GLY A 20 -2.79 5.76 -11.23
CA GLY A 20 -1.48 6.38 -10.98
C GLY A 20 -1.46 7.42 -9.86
N SER A 21 -0.41 8.23 -9.85
CA SER A 21 -0.07 9.16 -8.78
C SER A 21 -1.21 10.10 -8.34
N ILE A 22 -1.32 10.28 -7.03
CA ILE A 22 -2.21 11.19 -6.32
C ILE A 22 -1.46 12.49 -6.11
N LEU A 23 -1.80 13.50 -6.90
CA LEU A 23 -1.13 14.80 -6.85
C LEU A 23 -1.32 15.44 -5.47
N GLU A 24 -2.48 15.27 -4.83
CA GLU A 24 -2.76 15.86 -3.51
C GLU A 24 -1.81 15.38 -2.38
N ILE A 25 -1.06 14.29 -2.59
CA ILE A 25 -0.04 13.81 -1.64
C ILE A 25 1.34 14.39 -1.98
N ALA A 26 1.69 14.45 -3.27
CA ALA A 26 2.96 14.98 -3.73
C ALA A 26 2.77 15.68 -5.08
N ASP A 27 2.27 16.92 -5.05
CA ASP A 27 2.00 17.73 -6.24
C ASP A 27 3.25 18.53 -6.63
N HIS A 28 4.25 17.90 -7.23
CA HIS A 28 5.30 18.67 -7.89
C HIS A 28 6.06 17.83 -8.95
N PRO A 29 6.45 18.43 -10.09
CA PRO A 29 7.21 17.73 -11.13
C PRO A 29 8.57 17.23 -10.62
N GLU A 30 9.14 17.88 -9.60
CA GLU A 30 10.17 17.30 -8.75
C GLU A 30 10.04 17.73 -7.28
N PRO A 31 10.27 16.81 -6.34
CA PRO A 31 10.82 15.48 -6.62
C PRO A 31 9.75 14.38 -6.73
N GLY A 32 8.45 14.73 -6.69
CA GLY A 32 7.34 13.78 -6.87
C GLY A 32 7.24 12.74 -5.76
N TRP A 33 7.82 13.05 -4.60
CA TRP A 33 7.78 12.23 -3.40
C TRP A 33 7.48 13.06 -2.15
N GLY A 34 7.02 12.39 -1.11
CA GLY A 34 6.69 12.95 0.20
C GLY A 34 6.22 11.85 1.15
N MET A 35 5.67 12.23 2.29
CA MET A 35 5.06 11.28 3.22
C MET A 35 3.56 11.22 3.03
N ALA A 36 3.03 10.01 2.92
CA ALA A 36 1.61 9.75 2.91
C ALA A 36 1.17 9.27 4.29
N ALA A 37 0.29 10.03 4.94
CA ALA A 37 -0.49 9.51 6.04
C ALA A 37 -1.58 8.57 5.50
N ILE A 38 -1.62 7.34 6.03
CA ILE A 38 -2.67 6.35 5.76
C ILE A 38 -3.41 6.01 7.05
N ASP A 39 -4.74 5.92 6.95
CA ASP A 39 -5.62 5.56 8.05
C ASP A 39 -5.99 4.09 7.91
N ILE A 40 -5.71 3.29 8.94
CA ILE A 40 -6.12 1.88 9.02
C ILE A 40 -7.61 1.84 9.33
N VAL A 41 -8.41 1.42 8.34
CA VAL A 41 -9.88 1.36 8.45
C VAL A 41 -10.39 -0.03 8.86
N ASN A 42 -9.52 -1.05 8.81
CA ASN A 42 -9.84 -2.38 9.31
C ASN A 42 -8.79 -2.84 10.33
N THR A 43 -9.02 -2.48 11.58
CA THR A 43 -8.14 -2.78 12.72
C THR A 43 -8.29 -4.21 13.27
N THR A 44 -9.11 -5.05 12.63
CA THR A 44 -9.33 -6.44 13.06
C THR A 44 -8.73 -7.47 12.11
N HIS A 45 -8.27 -7.03 10.93
CA HIS A 45 -7.66 -7.92 9.96
C HIS A 45 -6.26 -8.36 10.46
N PRO A 46 -5.85 -9.62 10.32
CA PRO A 46 -4.54 -10.11 10.83
C PRO A 46 -3.29 -9.43 10.26
N MET A 47 -3.42 -8.52 9.30
CA MET A 47 -2.31 -7.73 8.76
C MET A 47 -2.19 -6.36 9.46
N THR A 48 -3.26 -5.91 10.11
CA THR A 48 -3.42 -4.54 10.62
C THR A 48 -3.95 -4.53 12.06
N ASP A 49 -4.07 -5.68 12.71
CA ASP A 49 -4.58 -5.84 14.07
C ASP A 49 -3.63 -5.31 15.15
N SER A 50 -2.34 -5.21 14.82
CA SER A 50 -1.29 -4.65 15.65
C SER A 50 -0.73 -3.33 15.11
N ALA A 51 -1.29 -2.83 14.00
CA ALA A 51 -0.90 -1.56 13.40
C ALA A 51 -1.45 -0.37 14.20
N LEU A 52 -0.77 0.77 14.14
CA LEU A 52 -1.32 2.04 14.59
C LEU A 52 -2.55 2.41 13.73
N GLU A 53 -3.49 3.16 14.31
CA GLU A 53 -4.68 3.63 13.56
C GLU A 53 -4.31 4.52 12.37
N ARG A 54 -3.17 5.20 12.45
CA ARG A 54 -2.58 5.98 11.38
C ARG A 54 -1.09 5.66 11.28
N ILE A 55 -0.62 5.45 10.07
CA ILE A 55 0.79 5.23 9.75
C ILE A 55 1.20 6.29 8.74
N THR A 56 2.42 6.77 8.84
CA THR A 56 3.04 7.64 7.84
C THR A 56 4.02 6.79 7.05
N MET A 57 3.97 6.84 5.73
CA MET A 57 4.85 6.02 4.86
C MET A 57 5.42 6.86 3.74
N TYR A 58 6.60 6.50 3.28
CA TYR A 58 7.17 7.06 2.06
C TYR A 58 6.21 6.85 0.86
N TYR A 59 6.09 7.90 0.06
CA TYR A 59 5.23 7.95 -1.11
C TYR A 59 5.95 8.65 -2.25
N GLN A 60 6.24 7.91 -3.31
CA GLN A 60 6.78 8.45 -4.56
C GLN A 60 5.88 8.06 -5.73
N ARG A 61 5.00 8.98 -6.14
CA ARG A 61 4.06 8.76 -7.26
C ARG A 61 3.25 7.45 -7.18
N GLY A 62 2.93 7.01 -5.97
CA GLY A 62 2.22 5.77 -5.69
C GLY A 62 0.78 5.73 -6.20
N CYS A 63 0.20 4.54 -6.31
CA CYS A 63 -1.13 4.38 -6.86
C CYS A 63 -2.25 4.57 -5.81
N PHE A 64 -3.49 4.67 -6.28
CA PHE A 64 -4.67 4.37 -5.44
C PHE A 64 -5.55 3.31 -6.08
N LEU A 65 -6.37 2.66 -5.26
CA LEU A 65 -7.24 1.58 -5.69
C LEU A 65 -8.68 2.08 -5.81
N GLU A 66 -9.34 1.70 -6.91
CA GLU A 66 -10.76 1.92 -7.12
C GLU A 66 -11.44 0.57 -7.38
N LEU A 67 -12.50 0.27 -6.64
CA LEU A 67 -13.18 -1.02 -6.70
C LEU A 67 -14.23 -1.03 -7.80
N THR A 68 -14.27 -2.10 -8.59
CA THR A 68 -15.44 -2.39 -9.44
C THR A 68 -16.43 -3.31 -8.72
N GLU A 69 -15.93 -4.16 -7.81
CA GLU A 69 -16.74 -5.10 -7.01
C GLU A 69 -16.36 -5.02 -5.53
N THR A 70 -17.22 -4.40 -4.71
CA THR A 70 -16.90 -4.09 -3.31
C THR A 70 -16.92 -5.31 -2.38
N ASN A 71 -17.60 -6.39 -2.76
CA ASN A 71 -17.73 -7.61 -1.95
C ASN A 71 -16.55 -8.59 -2.10
N LEU A 72 -15.64 -8.36 -3.04
CA LEU A 72 -14.48 -9.24 -3.30
C LEU A 72 -13.18 -8.73 -2.70
N VAL A 73 -13.19 -7.53 -2.10
CA VAL A 73 -12.00 -6.85 -1.61
C VAL A 73 -12.23 -6.43 -0.16
N THR A 74 -11.26 -6.74 0.68
CA THR A 74 -11.16 -6.17 2.02
C THR A 74 -10.28 -4.94 1.96
N ILE A 75 -10.84 -3.77 2.26
CA ILE A 75 -10.09 -2.53 2.41
C ILE A 75 -9.40 -2.55 3.77
N LEU A 76 -8.10 -2.24 3.79
CA LEU A 76 -7.29 -2.23 5.01
C LEU A 76 -6.95 -0.81 5.44
N ALA A 77 -6.62 0.05 4.47
CA ALA A 77 -6.25 1.44 4.74
C ALA A 77 -6.66 2.38 3.61
N VAL A 78 -6.86 3.66 3.95
CA VAL A 78 -7.13 4.75 3.01
C VAL A 78 -6.10 5.86 3.19
N TYR A 79 -5.80 6.59 2.11
CA TYR A 79 -5.01 7.81 2.20
C TYR A 79 -5.78 8.86 2.99
N ASN A 80 -5.19 9.39 4.06
CA ASN A 80 -5.84 10.39 4.90
C ASN A 80 -6.21 11.66 4.11
N ALA A 81 -5.34 12.08 3.19
CA ALA A 81 -5.53 13.29 2.39
C ALA A 81 -6.73 13.23 1.43
N THR A 82 -7.07 12.05 0.90
CA THR A 82 -8.05 11.92 -0.19
C THR A 82 -9.19 10.95 0.09
N GLY A 83 -9.09 10.13 1.15
CA GLY A 83 -10.00 9.02 1.42
C GLY A 83 -9.91 7.87 0.40
N LYS A 84 -9.01 7.95 -0.58
CA LYS A 84 -8.83 6.91 -1.60
C LYS A 84 -8.18 5.67 -0.98
N ILE A 85 -8.50 4.50 -1.50
CA ILE A 85 -7.99 3.24 -0.96
C ILE A 85 -6.48 3.16 -1.21
N ALA A 86 -5.72 3.06 -0.12
CA ALA A 86 -4.26 2.95 -0.14
C ALA A 86 -3.81 1.50 -0.08
N ILE A 87 -4.49 0.68 0.74
CA ILE A 87 -4.13 -0.71 0.97
C ILE A 87 -5.38 -1.57 0.97
N ALA A 88 -5.35 -2.67 0.23
CA ALA A 88 -6.42 -3.64 0.18
C ALA A 88 -5.91 -5.07 0.00
N THR A 89 -6.79 -6.03 0.23
CA THR A 89 -6.53 -7.44 -0.03
C THR A 89 -7.72 -8.14 -0.69
N CYS A 90 -7.42 -9.09 -1.56
CA CYS A 90 -8.40 -9.97 -2.20
C CYS A 90 -7.84 -11.38 -2.39
N GLN A 91 -8.68 -12.26 -2.94
CA GLN A 91 -8.25 -13.57 -3.45
C GLN A 91 -8.08 -13.48 -4.97
N TYR A 92 -7.06 -14.15 -5.50
CA TYR A 92 -6.89 -14.40 -6.92
C TYR A 92 -6.63 -15.89 -7.13
N SER A 93 -7.60 -16.59 -7.72
CA SER A 93 -7.63 -18.05 -7.74
C SER A 93 -7.51 -18.62 -6.31
N GLN A 94 -6.53 -19.48 -6.04
CA GLN A 94 -6.25 -20.04 -4.71
C GLN A 94 -5.30 -19.17 -3.87
N GLY A 95 -4.82 -18.06 -4.44
CA GLY A 95 -3.81 -17.19 -3.85
C GLY A 95 -4.38 -15.97 -3.14
N ARG A 96 -3.63 -15.50 -2.16
CA ARG A 96 -3.89 -14.25 -1.44
C ARG A 96 -3.13 -13.10 -2.06
N VAL A 97 -3.80 -11.97 -2.24
CA VAL A 97 -3.21 -10.77 -2.82
C VAL A 97 -3.22 -9.66 -1.78
N PHE A 98 -2.06 -9.04 -1.56
CA PHE A 98 -1.89 -7.81 -0.81
C PHE A 98 -1.45 -6.72 -1.80
N ILE A 99 -2.21 -5.63 -1.89
CA ILE A 99 -1.93 -4.51 -2.79
C ILE A 99 -1.86 -3.23 -1.98
N LYS A 100 -0.85 -2.41 -2.27
CA LYS A 100 -0.65 -1.11 -1.65
C LYS A 100 -0.19 -0.09 -2.69
N GLY A 101 -0.49 1.18 -2.44
CA GLY A 101 0.03 2.31 -3.21
C GLY A 101 1.23 3.01 -2.59
N THR A 102 1.47 2.82 -1.29
CA THR A 102 2.64 3.38 -0.58
C THR A 102 3.89 2.55 -0.80
N HIS A 103 5.05 3.15 -0.50
CA HIS A 103 6.37 2.58 -0.70
C HIS A 103 7.04 2.36 0.65
N PRO A 104 6.67 1.30 1.38
CA PRO A 104 7.14 1.13 2.74
C PRO A 104 8.63 0.81 2.81
N GLU A 105 9.28 1.42 3.78
CA GLU A 105 10.71 1.33 4.01
C GLU A 105 10.99 0.55 5.31
N ILE A 106 12.04 -0.28 5.31
CA ILE A 106 12.30 -1.22 6.42
C ILE A 106 13.24 -0.59 7.46
N GLU A 107 14.26 0.16 7.02
CA GLU A 107 15.16 0.94 7.85
C GLU A 107 15.67 2.14 7.03
N GLU A 108 15.34 3.36 7.42
CA GLU A 108 15.90 4.59 6.82
C GLU A 108 17.16 5.09 7.57
N ASP A 109 17.40 4.58 8.78
CA ASP A 109 18.47 5.06 9.68
C ASP A 109 19.84 4.36 9.47
N ASP A 110 19.97 3.42 8.54
CA ASP A 110 21.19 2.64 8.32
C ASP A 110 21.39 2.24 6.84
N ASN A 111 22.47 2.72 6.21
CA ASN A 111 22.84 2.42 4.81
C ASN A 111 23.43 1.00 4.66
N ARG A 112 22.74 -0.02 5.16
CA ARG A 112 23.21 -1.42 5.14
C ARG A 112 23.34 -1.99 3.74
N ASP A 113 22.63 -1.43 2.77
CA ASP A 113 22.71 -1.80 1.36
C ASP A 113 23.80 -1.03 0.59
N GLY A 114 24.52 -0.12 1.26
CA GLY A 114 25.56 0.71 0.67
C GLY A 114 25.04 1.79 -0.27
N VAL A 115 23.74 2.09 -0.24
CA VAL A 115 23.13 3.18 -0.99
C VAL A 115 22.93 4.37 -0.05
N ASP A 116 23.71 5.44 -0.26
CA ASP A 116 23.40 6.73 0.34
C ASP A 116 22.14 7.26 -0.37
N TYR A 117 20.96 7.09 0.23
CA TYR A 117 19.80 7.84 -0.25
C TYR A 117 20.08 9.32 0.06
N PRO A 118 20.00 10.23 -0.92
CA PRO A 118 20.17 11.65 -0.65
C PRO A 118 18.91 12.13 0.08
N VAL A 119 18.80 11.84 1.37
CA VAL A 119 17.91 12.57 2.25
C VAL A 119 18.45 14.00 2.24
N PRO A 120 17.74 14.98 1.66
CA PRO A 120 18.13 16.36 1.89
C PRO A 120 18.16 16.57 3.41
N GLU A 121 19.03 17.42 3.95
CA GLU A 121 18.97 17.82 5.37
C GLU A 121 17.58 18.36 5.78
N SER A 122 16.72 18.64 4.79
CA SER A 122 15.33 19.07 4.91
C SER A 122 14.30 18.08 4.33
N GLY A 123 14.68 16.83 4.06
CA GLY A 123 13.77 15.78 3.60
C GLY A 123 12.73 15.46 4.66
N PRO A 124 11.52 15.01 4.28
CA PRO A 124 10.59 14.47 5.25
C PRO A 124 11.26 13.32 5.99
N TYR A 125 11.16 13.40 7.31
CA TYR A 125 11.60 12.37 8.24
C TYR A 125 10.51 11.33 8.35
N ASP A 126 10.80 10.06 8.05
CA ASP A 126 9.95 8.94 8.44
C ASP A 126 10.38 8.43 9.83
N PRO A 127 9.62 8.71 10.89
CA PRO A 127 9.97 8.28 12.23
C PRO A 127 9.74 6.77 12.47
N GLU A 128 9.04 6.07 11.57
CA GLU A 128 8.47 4.75 11.83
C GLU A 128 8.93 3.72 10.78
N SER A 129 9.47 2.59 11.24
CA SER A 129 9.72 1.47 10.33
C SER A 129 8.39 0.84 9.89
N ASP A 130 8.20 0.67 8.58
CA ASP A 130 7.03 -0.02 8.02
C ASP A 130 7.13 -1.55 8.09
N TRP A 131 8.24 -2.05 8.62
CA TRP A 131 8.50 -3.47 8.74
C TRP A 131 7.40 -4.26 9.45
N PRO A 132 6.78 -3.81 10.56
CA PRO A 132 5.72 -4.56 11.22
C PRO A 132 4.56 -4.88 10.28
N LEU A 133 4.08 -3.90 9.51
CA LEU A 133 3.00 -4.09 8.55
C LEU A 133 3.41 -5.05 7.43
N LEU A 134 4.61 -4.86 6.86
CA LEU A 134 5.13 -5.73 5.80
C LEU A 134 5.30 -7.17 6.25
N ARG A 135 5.86 -7.38 7.44
CA ARG A 135 6.04 -8.69 8.06
C ARG A 135 4.71 -9.40 8.23
N ASP A 136 3.69 -8.71 8.72
CA ASP A 136 2.39 -9.32 8.99
C ASP A 136 1.60 -9.53 7.69
N ALA A 137 1.79 -8.68 6.68
CA ALA A 137 1.35 -8.95 5.31
C ALA A 137 1.99 -10.21 4.72
N VAL A 138 3.31 -10.35 4.81
CA VAL A 138 4.05 -11.54 4.33
C VAL A 138 3.56 -12.80 5.05
N LYS A 139 3.43 -12.77 6.38
CA LYS A 139 2.87 -13.89 7.13
C LYS A 139 1.46 -14.24 6.66
N TRP A 140 0.62 -13.25 6.41
CA TRP A 140 -0.76 -13.48 5.99
C TRP A 140 -0.83 -14.09 4.59
N VAL A 141 -0.12 -13.53 3.60
CA VAL A 141 -0.14 -14.08 2.23
C VAL A 141 0.51 -15.47 2.14
N SER A 142 1.51 -15.74 2.99
CA SER A 142 2.26 -17.01 2.99
C SER A 142 1.59 -18.11 3.83
N ARG A 143 0.54 -17.81 4.59
CA ARG A 143 -0.22 -18.86 5.25
C ARG A 143 -0.76 -19.80 4.16
N ASN A 144 -0.55 -21.10 4.32
CA ASN A 144 -1.27 -22.05 3.50
C ASN A 144 -2.72 -22.09 3.99
N ASN A 145 -3.68 -21.99 3.07
CA ASN A 145 -5.03 -22.47 3.34
C ASN A 145 -4.92 -24.00 3.37
N CYS A 146 -4.38 -24.54 4.47
CA CYS A 146 -4.44 -25.95 4.70
C CYS A 146 -5.92 -26.24 4.92
N SER A 147 -6.59 -26.70 3.87
CA SER A 147 -7.93 -27.23 3.93
C SER A 147 -7.90 -28.30 5.01
N GLN A 148 -8.39 -27.99 6.20
CA GLN A 148 -8.78 -29.02 7.15
C GLN A 148 -10.04 -29.65 6.56
N THR A 149 -9.84 -30.57 5.62
CA THR A 149 -10.81 -31.61 5.35
C THR A 149 -10.64 -32.64 6.46
N SER A 150 -11.38 -32.44 7.55
CA SER A 150 -11.78 -33.52 8.45
C SER A 150 -12.84 -34.39 7.78
#